data_AF-A0A662QR83-F1
#
_entry.id   AF-A0A662QR83-F1
#
_cell.length_a   1.000
_cell.length_b   1.000
_cell.length_c   1.000
_cell.angle_alpha   90.00
_cell.angle_beta   90.00
_cell.angle_gamma   90.00
#
_symmetry.space_group_name_H-M   'P 1'
#
loop_
_entity.id
_entity.type
_entity.pdbx_description
1 polymer ?
#
loop_
_entity_poly.entity_id
_entity_poly.type
_entity_poly.pdbx_seq_one_letter_code
_entity_poly.pdbx_strand_id
1 'polypeptide(L)'
;MKKDIYQSEHNKSYMPAMNVMLNNVVGRVNDNSKRVRELEENIRNLKEQLNSLQTESIKQKKTIIADETSTKGTIKQILDRLANMEVDIDKIHREIRELVPRREFKELENYLDLINPITTKFVTKKELEELIEEKL
;
A
#
# COMPACT_ATOMS: atom_id res chain seq x y z
N MET A 1 37.92 -90.73 9.15
CA MET A 1 36.60 -91.36 9.36
C MET A 1 35.77 -90.72 10.47
N LYS A 2 36.13 -90.78 11.78
CA LYS A 2 35.30 -90.11 12.82
C LYS A 2 35.36 -88.57 12.82
N LYS A 3 36.47 -87.97 12.36
CA LYS A 3 36.59 -86.49 12.23
C LYS A 3 35.74 -85.91 11.10
N ASP A 4 35.57 -86.66 10.01
CA ASP A 4 34.82 -86.20 8.82
C ASP A 4 33.31 -86.20 9.07
N ILE A 5 32.83 -87.13 9.89
CA ILE A 5 31.41 -87.22 10.29
C ILE A 5 31.04 -86.06 11.23
N TYR A 6 31.89 -85.75 12.22
CA TYR A 6 31.69 -84.62 13.15
C TYR A 6 31.70 -83.25 12.45
N GLN A 7 32.56 -83.06 11.45
CA GLN A 7 32.53 -81.84 10.64
C GLN A 7 31.28 -81.76 9.77
N SER A 8 30.76 -82.89 9.26
CA SER A 8 29.54 -82.90 8.43
C SER A 8 28.24 -82.63 9.22
N GLU A 9 28.15 -83.08 10.48
CA GLU A 9 26.99 -82.87 11.34
C GLU A 9 26.95 -81.47 11.95
N HIS A 10 28.10 -80.92 12.35
CA HIS A 10 28.18 -79.51 12.73
C HIS A 10 27.82 -78.59 11.57
N ASN A 11 28.30 -78.85 10.34
CA ASN A 11 27.95 -78.01 9.19
C ASN A 11 26.46 -78.05 8.84
N LYS A 12 25.78 -79.19 9.03
CA LYS A 12 24.32 -79.30 8.86
C LYS A 12 23.51 -78.56 9.91
N SER A 13 24.05 -78.37 11.13
CA SER A 13 23.36 -77.64 12.21
C SER A 13 23.42 -76.12 12.06
N TYR A 14 24.45 -75.56 11.42
CA TYR A 14 24.59 -74.11 11.21
C TYR A 14 23.90 -73.60 9.93
N MET A 15 23.69 -74.48 8.94
CA MET A 15 22.99 -74.15 7.69
C MET A 15 21.57 -73.56 7.89
N PRO A 16 20.71 -74.11 8.78
CA PRO A 16 19.38 -73.54 9.04
C PRO A 16 19.43 -72.18 9.70
N ALA A 17 20.31 -71.99 10.69
CA ALA A 17 20.48 -70.71 11.39
C ALA A 17 21.01 -69.61 10.46
N MET A 18 21.97 -69.96 9.60
CA MET A 18 22.51 -69.07 8.57
C MET A 18 21.44 -68.67 7.55
N ASN A 19 20.60 -69.62 7.11
CA ASN A 19 19.49 -69.34 6.20
C ASN A 19 18.43 -68.42 6.81
N VAL A 20 18.11 -68.59 8.10
CA VAL A 20 17.20 -67.68 8.82
C VAL A 20 17.79 -66.27 8.92
N MET A 21 19.08 -66.16 9.22
CA MET A 21 19.76 -64.86 9.26
C MET A 21 19.78 -64.18 7.89
N LEU A 22 20.09 -64.93 6.83
CA LEU A 22 20.02 -64.46 5.44
C LEU A 22 18.61 -63.98 5.07
N ASN A 23 17.58 -64.75 5.38
CA ASN A 23 16.18 -64.36 5.10
C ASN A 23 15.78 -63.08 5.85
N ASN A 24 16.22 -62.91 7.10
CA ASN A 24 15.99 -61.68 7.85
C ASN A 24 16.72 -60.48 7.25
N VAL A 25 17.98 -60.67 6.81
CA VAL A 25 18.74 -59.61 6.13
C VAL A 25 18.07 -59.24 4.82
N VAL A 26 17.67 -60.22 4.00
CA VAL A 26 16.94 -60.00 2.75
C VAL A 26 15.61 -59.29 3.00
N GLY A 27 14.86 -59.69 4.03
CA GLY A 27 13.63 -59.02 4.45
C GLY A 27 13.87 -57.54 4.77
N ARG A 28 14.87 -57.25 5.61
CA ARG A 28 15.24 -55.87 5.97
C ARG A 28 15.71 -55.04 4.77
N VAL A 29 16.47 -55.64 3.85
CA VAL A 29 16.91 -54.97 2.62
C VAL A 29 15.71 -54.64 1.73
N ASN A 30 14.75 -55.55 1.61
CA ASN A 30 13.53 -55.33 0.84
C ASN A 30 12.67 -54.22 1.45
N ASP A 31 12.49 -54.21 2.77
CA ASP A 31 11.73 -53.18 3.47
C ASP A 31 12.41 -51.82 3.37
N ASN A 32 13.74 -51.77 3.51
CA ASN A 32 14.50 -50.55 3.29
C ASN A 32 14.36 -50.06 1.83
N SER A 33 14.36 -50.98 0.85
CA SER A 33 14.18 -50.62 -0.56
C SER A 33 12.79 -50.03 -0.82
N LYS A 34 11.74 -50.55 -0.17
CA LYS A 34 10.39 -49.95 -0.25
C LYS A 34 10.37 -48.55 0.35
N ARG A 35 10.94 -48.38 1.55
CA ARG A 35 11.03 -47.08 2.23
C ARG A 35 11.80 -46.06 1.41
N VAL A 36 12.89 -46.46 0.74
CA VAL A 36 13.65 -45.56 -0.15
C VAL A 36 12.77 -45.10 -1.31
N ARG A 37 12.01 -46.00 -1.96
CA ARG A 37 11.09 -45.62 -3.05
C ARG A 37 10.01 -44.65 -2.58
N GLU A 38 9.42 -44.89 -1.42
CA GLU A 38 8.42 -43.99 -0.82
C GLU A 38 9.02 -42.60 -0.54
N LEU A 39 10.25 -42.55 0.00
CA LEU A 39 10.95 -41.30 0.23
C LEU A 39 11.27 -40.56 -1.08
N GLU A 40 11.70 -41.26 -2.12
CA GLU A 40 11.94 -40.66 -3.43
C GLU A 40 10.67 -40.07 -4.05
N GLU A 41 9.54 -40.77 -3.93
CA GLU A 41 8.24 -40.27 -4.36
C GLU A 41 7.81 -39.03 -3.58
N ASN A 42 7.94 -39.07 -2.25
CA ASN A 42 7.65 -37.92 -1.40
C ASN A 42 8.53 -36.71 -1.75
N ILE A 43 9.82 -36.93 -2.02
CA ILE A 43 10.75 -35.86 -2.45
C ILE A 43 10.32 -35.27 -3.80
N ARG A 44 9.91 -36.10 -4.76
CA ARG A 44 9.37 -35.62 -6.05
C ARG A 44 8.13 -34.75 -5.85
N ASN A 45 7.18 -35.23 -5.06
CA ASN A 45 5.95 -34.50 -4.76
C ASN A 45 6.22 -33.16 -4.06
N LEU A 46 7.11 -33.15 -3.06
CA LEU A 46 7.51 -31.92 -2.36
C LEU A 46 8.20 -30.92 -3.30
N LYS A 47 9.03 -31.40 -4.22
CA LYS A 47 9.69 -30.54 -5.21
C LYS A 47 8.68 -29.88 -6.16
N GLU A 48 7.65 -30.61 -6.58
CA GLU A 48 6.58 -30.08 -7.41
C GLU A 48 5.76 -29.02 -6.66
N GLN A 49 5.38 -29.30 -5.41
CA GLN A 49 4.69 -28.33 -4.55
C GLN A 49 5.53 -27.07 -4.33
N LEU A 50 6.83 -27.22 -4.07
CA LEU A 50 7.75 -26.10 -3.90
C LEU A 50 7.84 -25.23 -5.16
N ASN A 51 7.95 -25.85 -6.34
CA ASN A 51 7.99 -25.13 -7.61
C ASN A 51 6.69 -24.37 -7.88
N SER A 52 5.54 -24.97 -7.54
CA SER A 52 4.23 -24.33 -7.64
C SER A 52 4.13 -23.12 -6.72
N LEU A 53 4.51 -23.29 -5.44
CA LEU A 53 4.54 -22.21 -4.46
C LEU A 53 5.48 -21.07 -4.87
N GLN A 54 6.66 -21.40 -5.40
CA GLN A 54 7.60 -20.40 -5.89
C GLN A 54 7.02 -19.61 -7.07
N THR A 55 6.36 -20.29 -8.00
CA THR A 55 5.71 -19.64 -9.15
C THR A 55 4.59 -18.70 -8.72
N GLU A 56 3.75 -19.16 -7.79
CA GLU A 56 2.67 -18.34 -7.23
C GLU A 56 3.21 -17.14 -6.44
N SER A 57 4.27 -17.33 -5.64
CA SER A 57 4.94 -16.25 -4.91
C SER A 57 5.51 -15.18 -5.85
N ILE A 58 6.15 -15.58 -6.95
CA ILE A 58 6.65 -14.66 -7.97
C ILE A 58 5.49 -13.88 -8.61
N LYS A 59 4.38 -14.54 -8.91
CA LYS A 59 3.19 -13.92 -9.48
C LYS A 59 2.59 -12.88 -8.52
N GLN A 60 2.39 -13.25 -7.25
CA GLN A 60 1.88 -12.35 -6.22
C GLN A 60 2.79 -11.13 -6.04
N LYS A 61 4.11 -11.33 -6.02
CA LYS A 61 5.08 -10.23 -5.96
C LYS A 61 4.91 -9.24 -7.12
N LYS A 62 4.72 -9.74 -8.35
CA LYS A 62 4.49 -8.87 -9.53
C LYS A 62 3.17 -8.09 -9.40
N THR A 63 2.11 -8.72 -8.93
CA THR A 63 0.82 -8.05 -8.69
C THR A 63 0.96 -6.95 -7.65
N ILE A 64 1.59 -7.23 -6.51
CA ILE A 64 1.81 -6.22 -5.45
C ILE A 64 2.59 -5.02 -5.98
N ILE A 65 3.65 -5.23 -6.78
CA ILE A 65 4.43 -4.13 -7.37
C ILE A 65 3.58 -3.28 -8.33
N ALA A 66 2.72 -3.92 -9.13
CA ALA A 66 1.82 -3.21 -10.04
C ALA A 66 0.79 -2.38 -9.26
N ASP A 67 0.18 -2.96 -8.22
CA ASP A 67 -0.79 -2.28 -7.37
C ASP A 67 -0.16 -1.12 -6.59
N GLU A 68 1.07 -1.29 -6.09
CA GLU A 68 1.84 -0.24 -5.42
C GLU A 68 2.10 0.93 -6.38
N THR A 69 2.50 0.64 -7.62
CA THR A 69 2.77 1.65 -8.64
C THR A 69 1.49 2.41 -9.01
N SER A 70 0.39 1.70 -9.20
CA SER A 70 -0.93 2.27 -9.47
C SER A 70 -1.37 3.19 -8.33
N THR A 71 -1.26 2.71 -7.08
CA THR A 71 -1.63 3.46 -5.88
C THR A 71 -0.80 4.73 -5.74
N LYS A 72 0.51 4.68 -5.98
CA LYS A 72 1.38 5.88 -5.99
C LYS A 72 0.93 6.88 -7.05
N GLY A 73 0.52 6.41 -8.23
CA GLY A 73 -0.04 7.24 -9.30
C GLY A 73 -1.32 7.95 -8.87
N THR A 74 -2.26 7.22 -8.27
CA THR A 74 -3.52 7.80 -7.74
C THR A 74 -3.27 8.82 -6.64
N ILE A 75 -2.35 8.54 -5.71
CA ILE A 75 -1.96 9.49 -4.66
C ILE A 75 -1.42 10.78 -5.26
N LYS A 76 -0.55 10.69 -6.26
CA LYS A 76 -0.02 11.87 -6.95
C LYS A 76 -1.13 12.71 -7.59
N GLN A 77 -2.07 12.06 -8.29
CA GLN A 77 -3.22 12.76 -8.88
C GLN A 77 -4.10 13.46 -7.83
N ILE A 78 -4.29 12.83 -6.66
CA ILE A 78 -5.02 13.44 -5.55
C ILE A 78 -4.26 14.67 -5.02
N LEU A 79 -2.95 14.58 -4.84
CA LEU A 79 -2.12 15.71 -4.39
C LEU A 79 -2.18 16.88 -5.39
N ASP A 80 -2.09 16.60 -6.69
CA ASP A 80 -2.20 17.63 -7.73
C ASP A 80 -3.57 18.32 -7.69
N ARG A 81 -4.65 17.55 -7.48
CA ARG A 81 -6.02 18.11 -7.33
C ARG A 81 -6.16 18.95 -6.07
N LEU A 82 -5.59 18.51 -4.95
CA LEU A 82 -5.61 19.26 -3.70
C LEU A 82 -4.87 20.59 -3.83
N ALA A 83 -3.70 20.60 -4.49
CA ALA A 83 -2.95 21.82 -4.75
C ALA A 83 -3.75 22.81 -5.61
N ASN A 84 -4.44 22.32 -6.64
CA ASN A 84 -5.32 23.17 -7.46
C ASN A 84 -6.50 23.72 -6.65
N MET A 85 -7.11 22.91 -5.79
CA MET A 85 -8.19 23.36 -4.90
C MET A 85 -7.70 24.43 -3.91
N GLU A 86 -6.49 24.30 -3.37
CA GLU A 86 -5.90 25.29 -2.48
C GLU A 86 -5.72 26.64 -3.20
N VAL A 87 -5.23 26.61 -4.44
CA VAL A 87 -5.11 27.81 -5.29
C VAL A 87 -6.48 28.46 -5.55
N ASP A 88 -7.51 27.66 -5.83
CA ASP A 88 -8.85 28.18 -6.10
C ASP A 88 -9.52 28.74 -4.84
N ILE A 89 -9.32 28.12 -3.67
CA ILE A 89 -9.76 28.66 -2.38
C ILE A 89 -9.09 30.00 -2.11
N ASP A 90 -7.80 30.14 -2.40
CA ASP A 90 -7.07 31.40 -2.23
C ASP A 90 -7.60 32.51 -3.15
N LYS A 91 -7.98 32.19 -4.39
CA LYS A 91 -8.64 33.14 -5.30
C LYS A 91 -9.99 33.58 -4.73
N ILE A 92 -10.83 32.63 -4.31
CA ILE A 92 -12.12 32.91 -3.69
C ILE A 92 -11.94 33.83 -2.45
N HIS A 93 -10.95 33.57 -1.60
CA HIS A 93 -10.66 34.43 -0.46
C HIS A 93 -10.21 35.85 -0.84
N ARG A 94 -9.59 36.04 -2.00
CA ARG A 94 -9.25 37.39 -2.51
C ARG A 94 -10.49 38.08 -3.04
N GLU A 95 -11.28 37.41 -3.86
CA GLU A 95 -12.54 37.93 -4.40
C GLU A 95 -13.53 38.30 -3.29
N ILE A 96 -13.68 37.45 -2.27
CA ILE A 96 -14.52 37.75 -1.10
C ILE A 96 -14.02 39.01 -0.38
N ARG A 97 -12.70 39.18 -0.21
CA ARG A 97 -12.13 40.39 0.41
C ARG A 97 -12.45 41.65 -0.38
N GLU A 98 -12.46 41.57 -1.70
CA GLU A 98 -12.81 42.68 -2.59
C GLU A 98 -14.31 42.98 -2.58
N LEU A 99 -15.16 41.96 -2.42
CA LEU A 99 -16.61 42.07 -2.26
C LEU A 99 -17.05 42.60 -0.89
N VAL A 100 -16.16 42.66 0.11
CA VAL A 100 -16.54 43.18 1.44
C VAL A 100 -16.96 44.65 1.28
N PRO A 101 -18.19 45.06 1.69
CA PRO A 101 -18.92 46.21 1.14
C PRO A 101 -18.41 47.59 1.56
N ARG A 102 -17.17 47.70 2.04
CA ARG A 102 -16.62 48.93 2.65
C ARG A 102 -16.58 50.11 1.71
N ARG A 103 -16.54 49.88 0.40
CA ARG A 103 -16.48 50.94 -0.59
C ARG A 103 -17.87 51.48 -0.93
N GLU A 104 -18.82 50.57 -1.20
CA GLU A 104 -20.19 50.94 -1.52
C GLU A 104 -20.91 51.54 -0.31
N PHE A 105 -20.67 51.04 0.91
CA PHE A 105 -21.24 51.62 2.13
C PHE A 105 -20.71 53.02 2.44
N LYS A 106 -19.44 53.30 2.13
CA LYS A 106 -18.84 54.62 2.40
C LYS A 106 -19.32 55.67 1.40
N GLU A 107 -19.54 55.28 0.15
CA GLU A 107 -20.15 56.14 -0.86
C GLU A 107 -21.62 56.41 -0.54
N LEU A 108 -22.36 55.39 -0.10
CA LEU A 108 -23.73 55.55 0.40
C LEU A 108 -23.80 56.43 1.66
N GLU A 109 -22.90 56.27 2.63
CA GLU A 109 -22.78 57.16 3.80
C GLU A 109 -22.57 58.62 3.38
N ASN A 110 -21.63 58.88 2.46
CA ASN A 110 -21.37 60.23 1.96
C ASN A 110 -22.58 60.84 1.24
N TYR A 111 -23.31 60.05 0.45
CA TYR A 111 -24.55 60.50 -0.19
C TYR A 111 -25.67 60.79 0.83
N LEU A 112 -25.78 59.96 1.87
CA LEU A 112 -26.74 60.15 2.94
C LEU A 112 -26.43 61.41 3.75
N ASP A 113 -25.16 61.67 4.05
CA ASP A 113 -24.69 62.87 4.73
C ASP A 113 -24.94 64.14 3.91
N LEU A 114 -24.85 64.06 2.57
CA LEU A 114 -25.13 65.19 1.68
C LEU A 114 -26.61 65.55 1.63
N ILE A 115 -27.49 64.54 1.68
CA ILE A 115 -28.94 64.69 1.51
C ILE A 115 -29.66 64.90 2.84
N ASN A 116 -29.05 64.52 3.97
CA ASN A 116 -29.67 64.63 5.29
C ASN A 116 -29.80 66.11 5.73
N PRO A 117 -31.02 66.67 5.77
CA PRO A 117 -31.25 68.09 6.07
C PRO A 117 -30.91 68.48 7.51
N ILE A 118 -30.58 67.51 8.37
CA ILE A 118 -30.16 67.72 9.76
C ILE A 118 -28.64 67.99 9.85
N THR A 119 -27.83 67.39 8.96
CA THR A 119 -26.37 67.51 8.94
C THR A 119 -25.86 68.49 7.88
N THR A 120 -26.61 68.70 6.79
CA THR A 120 -26.22 69.61 5.71
C THR A 120 -26.47 71.07 6.09
N LYS A 121 -25.41 71.86 6.30
CA LYS A 121 -25.50 73.33 6.35
C LYS A 121 -25.70 73.87 4.95
N PHE A 122 -26.94 74.23 4.60
CA PHE A 122 -27.22 74.94 3.35
C PHE A 122 -26.68 76.36 3.45
N VAL A 123 -25.64 76.64 2.67
CA VAL A 123 -25.09 77.99 2.50
C VAL A 123 -25.62 78.59 1.19
N THR A 124 -25.92 79.87 1.23
CA THR A 124 -26.33 80.63 0.06
C THR A 124 -25.12 80.95 -0.83
N LYS A 125 -25.36 81.26 -2.11
CA LYS A 125 -24.30 81.47 -3.10
C LYS A 125 -23.28 82.54 -2.66
N LYS A 126 -23.73 83.59 -1.98
CA LYS A 126 -22.87 84.65 -1.43
C LYS A 126 -21.97 84.16 -0.30
N GLU A 127 -22.52 83.39 0.64
CA GLU A 127 -21.76 82.83 1.76
C GLU A 127 -20.70 81.83 1.29
N LEU A 128 -20.96 81.13 0.17
CA LEU A 128 -19.99 80.24 -0.45
C LEU A 128 -18.83 81.02 -1.10
N GLU A 129 -19.13 82.14 -1.77
CA GLU A 129 -18.13 83.01 -2.39
C GLU A 129 -17.19 83.63 -1.32
N GLU A 130 -17.74 84.09 -0.19
CA GLU A 130 -16.95 84.62 0.94
C GLU A 130 -16.04 83.56 1.58
N LEU A 131 -16.51 82.33 1.76
CA LEU A 131 -15.71 81.22 2.33
C LEU A 131 -14.55 80.77 1.42
N ILE A 132 -14.67 81.00 0.11
CA ILE A 132 -13.62 80.67 -0.86
C ILE A 132 -12.56 81.77 -0.89
N GLU A 133 -12.95 83.04 -0.79
CA GLU A 133 -12.02 84.17 -0.70
C GLU A 133 -11.20 84.15 0.60
N GLU A 134 -11.76 83.70 1.72
CA GLU A 134 -11.08 83.64 3.02
C GLU A 134 -10.03 82.50 3.12
N LYS A 135 -10.06 81.53 2.19
CA LYS A 135 -9.16 80.36 2.17
C LYS A 135 -8.05 80.42 1.11
N LEU A 136 -8.06 81.44 0.26
CA LEU A 136 -7.01 81.74 -0.74
C LEU A 136 -6.00 82.72 -0.16
#